data_AF-A0A3S4SJ29-F1
#
_entry.id   AF-A0A3S4SJ29-F1
#
_cell.length_a   1.000
_cell.length_b   1.000
_cell.length_c   1.000
_cell.angle_alpha   90.00
_cell.angle_beta   90.00
_cell.angle_gamma   90.00
#
_symmetry.space_group_name_H-M   'P 1'
#
loop_
_entity.id
_entity.type
_entity.pdbx_description
1 polymer ?
#
loop_
_entity_poly.entity_id
_entity_poly.type
_entity_poly.pdbx_seq_one_letter_code
_entity_poly.pdbx_strand_id
1 'polypeptide(L)'
;MSRTQRESLLEALVHLDQVARYAERDFSDDAIRDAIALRLAAAIDALTRLPSDEVIGMFGDAWYDIKATRNRIVHGYLTVSSEIIDATVTEDLPELRDCADRDGGCGAAWRRA
;
A
#
# COMPACT_ATOMS: atom_id res chain seq x y z
N MET A 1 -14.88 17.75 -9.36
CA MET A 1 -13.67 17.58 -10.18
C MET A 1 -12.99 16.30 -9.72
N SER A 2 -12.77 15.31 -10.58
CA SER A 2 -11.95 14.16 -10.20
C SER A 2 -10.49 14.62 -10.13
N ARG A 3 -9.73 14.09 -9.18
CA ARG A 3 -8.27 14.27 -9.18
C ARG A 3 -7.68 13.71 -10.46
N THR A 4 -6.61 14.33 -10.94
CA THR A 4 -5.81 13.85 -12.06
C THR A 4 -5.04 12.58 -11.66
N GLN A 5 -4.55 11.85 -12.66
CA GLN A 5 -3.66 10.70 -12.49
C GLN A 5 -2.45 11.07 -11.60
N ARG A 6 -1.76 12.15 -11.97
CA ARG A 6 -0.60 12.67 -11.23
C ARG A 6 -0.92 13.00 -9.77
N GLU A 7 -2.06 13.62 -9.50
CA GLU A 7 -2.46 13.93 -8.12
C GLU A 7 -2.73 12.66 -7.31
N SER A 8 -3.28 11.62 -7.94
CA SER A 8 -3.57 10.34 -7.28
C SER A 8 -2.28 9.57 -6.96
N LEU A 9 -1.30 9.58 -7.88
CA LEU A 9 0.04 9.01 -7.64
C LEU A 9 0.79 9.75 -6.53
N LEU A 10 0.78 11.10 -6.55
CA LEU A 10 1.40 11.89 -5.49
C LEU A 10 0.73 11.67 -4.13
N GLU A 11 -0.60 11.56 -4.09
CA GLU A 11 -1.35 11.21 -2.87
C GLU A 11 -0.91 9.84 -2.33
N ALA A 12 -0.79 8.84 -3.21
CA ALA A 12 -0.30 7.51 -2.82
C ALA A 12 1.14 7.58 -2.25
N LEU A 13 2.07 8.25 -2.93
CA LEU A 13 3.46 8.37 -2.49
C LEU A 13 3.59 9.06 -1.13
N VAL A 14 2.82 10.12 -0.87
CA VAL A 14 2.81 10.80 0.44
C VAL A 14 2.42 9.84 1.56
N HIS A 15 1.44 8.97 1.31
CA HIS A 15 1.01 7.97 2.27
C HIS A 15 2.07 6.87 2.47
N LEU A 16 2.67 6.37 1.40
CA LEU A 16 3.73 5.34 1.46
C LEU A 16 4.97 5.84 2.20
N ASP A 17 5.39 7.10 1.99
CA ASP A 17 6.48 7.72 2.74
C ASP A 17 6.16 7.84 4.24
N GLN A 18 4.90 8.06 4.60
CA GLN A 18 4.49 8.05 6.01
C GLN A 18 4.52 6.64 6.61
N VAL A 19 4.10 5.63 5.84
CA VAL A 19 4.24 4.22 6.28
C VAL A 19 5.70 3.91 6.56
N ALA A 20 6.62 4.25 5.64
CA ALA A 20 8.05 4.01 5.83
C ALA A 20 8.60 4.69 7.10
N ARG A 21 8.21 5.94 7.37
CA ARG A 21 8.62 6.64 8.60
C ARG A 21 8.05 6.02 9.88
N TYR A 22 6.82 5.51 9.84
CA TYR A 22 6.26 4.79 10.98
C TYR A 22 6.91 3.43 11.17
N ALA A 23 7.35 2.80 10.08
CA ALA A 23 8.02 1.51 10.11
C ALA A 23 9.40 1.56 10.79
N GLU A 24 10.04 2.72 10.80
CA GLU A 24 11.29 2.94 11.54
C GLU A 24 11.09 3.05 13.06
N ARG A 25 9.84 3.10 13.53
CA ARG A 25 9.50 3.23 14.95
C ARG A 25 9.27 1.86 15.60
N ASP A 26 8.97 1.89 16.90
CA ASP A 26 8.60 0.69 17.64
C ASP A 26 7.25 0.15 17.15
N PHE A 27 7.32 -0.93 16.38
CA PHE A 27 6.17 -1.65 15.86
C PHE A 27 5.33 -2.33 16.95
N SER A 28 5.84 -2.47 18.18
CA SER A 28 5.08 -3.08 19.27
C SER A 28 3.93 -2.20 19.77
N ASP A 29 3.93 -0.90 19.44
CA ASP A 29 2.87 0.07 19.75
C ASP A 29 1.69 -0.07 18.77
N ASP A 30 0.52 -0.45 19.31
CA ASP A 30 -0.71 -0.61 18.54
C ASP A 30 -1.13 0.69 17.83
N ALA A 31 -0.84 1.87 18.38
CA ALA A 31 -1.13 3.14 17.72
C ALA A 31 -0.25 3.36 16.47
N ILE A 32 0.99 2.87 16.48
CA ILE A 32 1.88 2.91 15.32
C ILE A 32 1.39 1.93 14.24
N ARG A 33 0.99 0.72 14.65
CA ARG A 33 0.39 -0.27 13.72
C ARG A 33 -0.88 0.27 13.08
N ASP A 34 -1.77 0.88 13.85
CA ASP A 34 -3.00 1.50 13.34
C ASP A 34 -2.70 2.64 12.36
N ALA A 35 -1.72 3.48 12.68
CA ALA A 35 -1.27 4.55 11.79
C ALA A 35 -0.74 4.00 10.47
N ILE A 36 0.05 2.92 10.52
CA ILE A 36 0.56 2.24 9.33
C ILE A 36 -0.59 1.67 8.49
N ALA A 37 -1.51 0.92 9.09
CA ALA A 37 -2.65 0.33 8.39
C ALA A 37 -3.49 1.41 7.70
N LEU A 38 -3.80 2.49 8.41
CA LEU A 38 -4.57 3.60 7.88
C LEU A 38 -3.86 4.25 6.68
N ARG A 39 -2.55 4.49 6.78
CA ARG A 39 -1.78 5.12 5.69
C ARG A 39 -1.63 4.20 4.49
N LEU A 40 -1.40 2.91 4.72
CA LEU A 40 -1.32 1.92 3.65
C LEU A 40 -2.66 1.78 2.91
N ALA A 41 -3.78 1.71 3.63
CA ALA A 41 -5.11 1.68 3.03
C ALA A 41 -5.39 2.96 2.22
N ALA A 42 -5.01 4.13 2.73
CA ALA A 42 -5.16 5.40 2.03
C ALA A 42 -4.32 5.48 0.74
N ALA A 43 -3.09 4.94 0.75
CA ALA A 43 -2.25 4.84 -0.44
C ALA A 43 -2.93 3.99 -1.54
N ILE A 44 -3.42 2.81 -1.16
CA ILE A 44 -4.07 1.88 -2.10
C ILE A 44 -5.41 2.45 -2.61
N ASP A 45 -6.14 3.20 -1.77
CA ASP A 45 -7.34 3.93 -2.18
C ASP A 45 -7.04 5.04 -3.19
N ALA A 46 -5.91 5.74 -3.05
CA ALA A 46 -5.47 6.73 -4.02
C ALA A 46 -5.13 6.06 -5.37
N LEU A 47 -4.41 4.94 -5.36
CA LEU A 47 -4.10 4.15 -6.56
C LEU A 47 -5.35 3.59 -7.24
N THR A 48 -6.37 3.20 -6.46
CA THR A 48 -7.64 2.65 -7.01
C THR A 48 -8.42 3.67 -7.84
N ARG A 49 -8.11 4.97 -7.75
CA ARG A 49 -8.74 6.01 -8.57
C ARG A 49 -8.19 6.09 -10.00
N LEU A 50 -7.03 5.47 -10.24
CA LEU A 50 -6.43 5.40 -11.56
C LEU A 50 -7.22 4.44 -12.48
N PRO A 51 -7.21 4.66 -13.80
CA PRO A 51 -7.70 3.69 -14.77
C PRO A 51 -7.10 2.29 -14.56
N SER A 52 -7.91 1.25 -14.80
CA SER A 52 -7.53 -0.14 -14.52
C SER A 52 -6.33 -0.62 -15.34
N ASP A 53 -6.22 -0.17 -16.58
CA ASP A 53 -5.10 -0.46 -17.47
C ASP A 53 -3.79 0.17 -16.98
N GLU A 54 -3.83 1.36 -16.38
CA GLU A 54 -2.66 2.01 -15.80
C GLU A 54 -2.14 1.25 -14.57
N VAL A 55 -3.00 0.93 -13.61
CA VAL A 55 -2.58 0.19 -12.40
C VAL A 55 -2.11 -1.23 -12.73
N ILE A 56 -2.76 -1.90 -13.69
CA ILE A 56 -2.29 -3.19 -14.20
C ILE A 56 -0.96 -3.04 -14.95
N GLY A 57 -0.75 -1.95 -15.70
CA GLY A 57 0.53 -1.65 -16.33
C GLY A 57 1.68 -1.42 -15.34
N MET A 58 1.37 -0.82 -14.18
CA MET A 58 2.35 -0.56 -13.12
C MET A 58 2.66 -1.80 -12.28
N PHE A 59 1.61 -2.49 -11.81
CA PHE A 59 1.71 -3.53 -10.79
C PHE A 59 1.45 -4.96 -11.31
N GLY A 60 0.98 -5.12 -12.54
CA GLY A 60 0.61 -6.43 -13.10
C GLY A 60 -0.44 -7.14 -12.25
N ASP A 61 -0.34 -8.46 -12.16
CA ASP A 61 -1.25 -9.30 -11.38
C ASP A 61 -1.17 -9.01 -9.86
N ALA A 62 -0.05 -8.47 -9.37
CA ALA A 62 0.11 -8.12 -7.96
C ALA A 62 -0.89 -7.04 -7.51
N TRP A 63 -1.47 -6.28 -8.44
CA TRP A 63 -2.52 -5.31 -8.12
C TRP A 63 -3.71 -5.91 -7.36
N TYR A 64 -4.09 -7.15 -7.68
CA TYR A 64 -5.21 -7.81 -7.02
C TYR A 64 -4.88 -8.13 -5.56
N ASP A 65 -3.64 -8.51 -5.27
CA ASP A 65 -3.16 -8.80 -3.91
C ASP A 65 -2.99 -7.51 -3.10
N ILE A 66 -2.47 -6.45 -3.70
CA ILE A 66 -2.41 -5.09 -3.12
C ILE A 66 -3.81 -4.65 -2.69
N LYS A 67 -4.80 -4.74 -3.61
CA LYS A 67 -6.19 -4.35 -3.32
C LYS A 67 -6.82 -5.26 -2.26
N ALA A 68 -6.52 -6.56 -2.28
CA ALA A 68 -7.01 -7.49 -1.28
C ALA A 68 -6.44 -7.17 0.12
N THR A 69 -5.20 -6.71 0.21
CA THR A 69 -4.57 -6.25 1.46
C THR A 69 -5.31 -5.05 2.04
N ARG A 70 -5.68 -4.06 1.21
CA ARG A 70 -6.55 -2.96 1.66
C ARG A 70 -7.87 -3.46 2.23
N ASN A 71 -8.51 -4.44 1.60
CA ASN A 71 -9.75 -5.01 2.11
C ASN A 71 -9.55 -5.70 3.46
N ARG A 72 -8.44 -6.44 3.64
CA ARG A 72 -8.09 -7.06 4.91
C ARG A 72 -7.83 -6.03 6.01
N ILE A 73 -7.17 -4.92 5.70
CA ILE A 73 -6.94 -3.82 6.64
C ILE A 73 -8.27 -3.20 7.08
N VAL A 74 -9.14 -2.84 6.12
CA VAL A 74 -10.41 -2.14 6.41
C VAL A 74 -11.42 -3.04 7.12
N HIS A 75 -11.44 -4.35 6.84
CA HIS A 75 -12.40 -5.28 7.42
C HIS A 75 -11.85 -6.10 8.62
N GLY A 76 -10.53 -6.19 8.80
CA GLY A 76 -9.85 -7.11 9.72
C GLY A 76 -9.40 -6.51 11.06
N TYR A 77 -9.88 -5.31 11.43
CA TYR A 77 -9.48 -4.50 12.59
C TYR A 77 -9.49 -5.18 13.98
N LEU A 78 -9.88 -6.44 14.14
CA LEU A 78 -10.13 -7.06 15.44
C LEU A 78 -9.16 -8.17 15.87
N THR A 79 -8.32 -8.75 15.00
CA THR A 79 -7.45 -9.87 15.44
C THR A 79 -6.32 -10.30 14.49
N VAL A 80 -6.40 -9.96 13.20
CA VAL A 80 -5.50 -10.52 12.16
C VAL A 80 -4.55 -9.46 11.58
N SER A 81 -4.66 -8.20 12.02
CA SER A 81 -3.98 -7.09 11.34
C SER A 81 -2.48 -7.04 11.57
N SER A 82 -1.97 -7.44 12.74
CA SER A 82 -0.55 -7.23 13.08
C SER A 82 0.41 -8.04 12.20
N GLU A 83 0.21 -9.35 12.05
CA GLU A 83 1.10 -10.18 11.21
C GLU A 83 1.08 -9.77 9.73
N ILE A 84 -0.11 -9.43 9.20
CA ILE A 84 -0.25 -9.01 7.80
C ILE A 84 0.37 -7.63 7.59
N ILE A 85 0.18 -6.69 8.52
CA ILE A 85 0.78 -5.36 8.45
C ILE A 85 2.30 -5.46 8.51
N ASP A 86 2.83 -6.23 9.47
CA ASP A 86 4.27 -6.36 9.68
C ASP A 86 4.94 -6.99 8.44
N ALA A 87 4.33 -8.03 7.85
CA ALA A 87 4.78 -8.62 6.59
C ALA A 87 4.69 -7.63 5.41
N THR A 88 3.56 -6.96 5.23
CA THR A 88 3.37 -6.01 4.12
C THR A 88 4.36 -4.85 4.18
N VAL A 89 4.65 -4.36 5.38
CA VAL A 89 5.56 -3.22 5.55
C VAL A 89 7.01 -3.63 5.37
N THR A 90 7.38 -4.82 5.83
CA THR A 90 8.76 -5.29 5.77
C THR A 90 9.12 -5.84 4.40
N GLU A 91 8.19 -6.54 3.74
CA GLU A 91 8.45 -7.30 2.52
C GLU A 91 7.95 -6.59 1.25
N ASP A 92 6.74 -6.00 1.29
CA ASP A 92 6.06 -5.55 0.07
C ASP A 92 6.12 -4.03 -0.15
N LEU A 93 6.19 -3.25 0.93
CA LEU A 93 6.16 -1.79 0.88
C LEU A 93 7.30 -1.17 0.05
N PRO A 94 8.57 -1.63 0.16
CA PRO A 94 9.65 -1.06 -0.64
C PRO A 94 9.37 -1.18 -2.15
N GLU A 95 8.86 -2.32 -2.59
CA GLU A 95 8.52 -2.56 -4.00
C GLU A 95 7.32 -1.70 -4.43
N LEU A 96 6.26 -1.65 -3.61
CA LEU A 96 5.08 -0.83 -3.89
C LEU A 96 5.44 0.65 -4.06
N ARG A 97 6.33 1.17 -3.22
CA ARG A 97 6.81 2.55 -3.29
C ARG A 97 7.63 2.81 -4.54
N ASP A 98 8.57 1.92 -4.87
CA ASP A 98 9.41 2.07 -6.05
C ASP A 98 8.59 2.01 -7.35
N CYS A 99 7.54 1.17 -7.41
CA CYS A 99 6.63 1.06 -8.55
C CYS A 99 5.67 2.24 -8.69
N ALA A 100 5.35 2.93 -7.58
CA ALA A 100 4.57 4.16 -7.62
C ALA A 100 5.43 5.39 -8.00
N ASP A 101 6.73 5.35 -7.70
CA ASP A 101 7.68 6.44 -8.01
C ASP A 101 8.23 6.36 -9.44
N ARG A 102 8.48 5.14 -9.92
CA ARG A 102 8.83 4.85 -11.32
C ARG A 102 7.56 4.43 -12.02
N ASP A 103 7.03 5.23 -12.95
CA ASP A 103 5.91 4.87 -13.83
C ASP A 103 6.23 3.62 -14.72
N GLY A 104 6.48 2.44 -14.13
CA GLY A 104 6.87 1.22 -14.81
C GLY A 104 7.54 0.14 -13.94
N GLY A 105 6.81 -0.95 -13.70
CA GLY A 105 7.33 -2.33 -13.57
C GLY A 105 7.65 -2.84 -12.16
N CYS A 106 6.68 -3.48 -11.49
CA CYS A 106 6.87 -4.26 -10.27
C CYS A 106 7.26 -5.73 -10.53
N GLY A 107 8.18 -6.25 -9.72
CA GLY A 107 8.70 -7.61 -9.75
C GLY A 107 8.56 -8.37 -8.44
N ALA A 108 7.49 -9.18 -8.36
CA ALA A 108 7.43 -10.51 -7.71
C ALA A 108 7.29 -10.68 -6.18
N ALA A 109 7.30 -9.65 -5.31
CA ALA A 109 7.21 -9.90 -3.85
C ALA A 109 5.81 -10.35 -3.37
N TRP A 110 4.73 -9.86 -3.98
CA TRP A 110 3.34 -10.08 -3.54
C TRP A 110 2.81 -11.53 -3.60
N ARG A 111 3.63 -12.53 -3.96
CA ARG A 111 3.22 -13.94 -4.17
C ARG A 111 3.00 -14.77 -2.89
N ARG A 112 3.02 -14.18 -1.69
CA ARG A 112 2.82 -14.93 -0.43
C ARG A 112 1.86 -14.22 0.52
N ALA A 113 0.56 -14.34 0.23
CA ALA A 113 -0.53 -14.16 1.20
C ALA A 113 -1.68 -15.13 0.89
#